data_AF-Q91Y98-F1
#
_entry.id   AF-Q91Y98-F1
#
_cell.length_a   1.000
_cell.length_b   1.000
_cell.length_c   1.000
_cell.angle_alpha   90.00
_cell.angle_beta   90.00
_cell.angle_gamma   90.00
#
_symmetry.space_group_name_H-M   'P 1'
#
loop_
_entity.id
_entity.type
_entity.pdbx_description
1 polymer ?
#
loop_
_entity_poly.entity_id
_entity_poly.type
_entity_poly.pdbx_seq_one_letter_code
_entity_poly.pdbx_strand_id
1 'polypeptide(L)' 'EAAKFDKKVLVLDFVTPTPLGTRWGLGGTCVNVGCIPKKLMHQAALLGQALKDSRNYGWKVEDT' A
#
# COMPACT_ATOMS: atom_id res chain seq x y z
N GLU A 1 1.81 22.02 -1.34
CA GLU A 1 2.33 23.11 -2.20
C GLU A 1 1.81 24.50 -1.86
N ALA A 2 0.50 24.80 -1.96
CA ALA A 2 -0.01 26.17 -1.73
C ALA A 2 0.42 26.80 -0.38
N ALA A 3 0.44 26.03 0.71
CA ALA A 3 0.89 26.50 2.02
C ALA A 3 2.37 26.98 2.05
N LYS A 4 3.23 26.47 1.14
CA LYS A 4 4.64 26.92 1.04
C LYS A 4 4.77 28.38 0.60
N PHE A 5 3.73 28.93 -0.03
CA PHE A 5 3.68 30.32 -0.50
C PHE A 5 2.85 31.21 0.43
N ASP A 6 2.83 30.87 1.73
CA ASP A 6 2.14 31.60 2.81
C ASP A 6 0.67 31.89 2.53
N LYS A 7 0.00 30.96 1.85
CA LYS A 7 -1.45 31.03 1.62
C LYS A 7 -2.17 30.36 2.78
N LYS A 8 -3.28 30.96 3.23
CA LYS A 8 -4.23 30.29 4.12
C LYS A 8 -4.94 29.20 3.32
N VAL A 9 -4.73 27.94 3.70
CA VAL A 9 -5.25 26.78 2.99
C VAL A 9 -6.05 25.90 3.94
N LEU A 10 -7.18 25.40 3.45
CA LEU A 10 -8.03 24.42 4.11
C LEU A 10 -8.09 23.16 3.23
N VAL A 11 -7.94 21.99 3.83
CA VAL A 11 -8.18 20.70 3.16
C VAL A 11 -9.35 20.02 3.86
N LEU A 12 -10.41 19.75 3.10
CA LEU A 12 -11.56 18.99 3.56
C LEU A 12 -11.47 17.60 2.93
N ASP A 13 -11.30 16.57 3.77
CA ASP A 13 -11.26 15.18 3.35
C ASP A 13 -12.15 14.37 4.28
N PHE A 14 -13.07 13.61 3.68
CA PHE A 14 -13.98 12.74 4.42
C PHE A 14 -14.24 11.47 3.62
N VAL A 15 -14.13 10.34 4.29
CA VAL A 15 -14.35 9.02 3.69
C VAL A 15 -15.69 8.49 4.16
N THR A 16 -16.67 8.48 3.27
CA THR A 16 -17.93 7.77 3.49
C THR A 16 -17.63 6.26 3.63
N PRO A 17 -18.07 5.60 4.71
CA PRO A 17 -17.83 4.18 4.89
C PRO A 17 -18.40 3.33 3.74
N THR A 18 -17.80 2.17 3.47
CA THR A 18 -18.36 1.16 2.56
C THR A 18 -19.67 0.58 3.15
N PRO A 19 -20.46 -0.20 2.38
CA PRO A 19 -21.66 -0.87 2.94
C PRO A 19 -21.38 -1.77 4.15
N LEU A 20 -20.13 -2.27 4.29
CA LEU A 20 -19.68 -3.07 5.43
C LEU A 20 -19.06 -2.23 6.56
N GLY A 21 -19.07 -0.90 6.44
CA GLY A 21 -18.56 0.02 7.45
C GLY A 21 -17.06 0.30 7.40
N THR A 22 -16.32 -0.22 6.42
CA THR A 22 -14.89 0.07 6.27
C THR A 22 -14.69 1.53 5.89
N ARG A 23 -13.76 2.21 6.55
CA ARG A 23 -13.31 3.57 6.22
C ARG A 23 -11.80 3.69 6.49
N TRP A 24 -11.19 4.77 6.03
CA TRP A 24 -9.75 5.00 6.18
C TRP A 24 -9.43 6.48 6.44
N GLY A 25 -8.16 6.80 6.66
CA GLY A 25 -7.69 8.14 6.98
C GLY A 25 -7.37 8.99 5.74
N LEU A 26 -6.79 10.18 5.98
CA LEU A 26 -6.32 11.09 4.95
C LEU A 26 -5.32 10.42 3.99
N GLY A 27 -5.22 10.93 2.77
CA GLY A 27 -4.29 10.44 1.73
C GLY A 27 -4.99 9.80 0.53
N GLY A 28 -6.33 9.74 0.57
CA GLY A 28 -7.16 9.29 -0.53
C GLY A 28 -6.99 7.81 -0.88
N THR A 29 -7.53 7.43 -2.03
CA THR A 29 -7.59 6.04 -2.50
C THR A 29 -6.21 5.41 -2.63
N CYS A 30 -5.25 6.10 -3.25
CA CYS A 30 -3.93 5.55 -3.57
C CYS A 30 -3.19 5.00 -2.34
N VAL A 31 -3.20 5.77 -1.25
CA VAL A 31 -2.52 5.43 0.01
C VAL A 31 -3.24 4.32 0.76
N ASN A 32 -4.56 4.43 0.88
CA ASN A 32 -5.31 3.60 1.83
C ASN A 32 -5.82 2.29 1.23
N VAL A 33 -6.30 2.29 -0.01
CA VAL A 33 -7.00 1.14 -0.63
C VAL A 33 -6.69 0.98 -2.13
N GLY A 34 -5.60 1.58 -2.59
CA GLY A 34 -5.22 1.65 -4.00
C GLY A 34 -3.80 1.19 -4.22
N CYS A 35 -3.01 2.01 -4.92
CA CYS A 35 -1.67 1.63 -5.40
C CYS A 35 -0.73 1.15 -4.29
N ILE A 36 -0.73 1.78 -3.11
CA ILE A 36 0.19 1.45 -2.01
C ILE A 36 -0.08 0.04 -1.47
N PRO A 37 -1.27 -0.28 -0.91
CA PRO A 37 -1.54 -1.63 -0.43
C PRO A 37 -1.49 -2.65 -1.56
N LYS A 38 -1.92 -2.29 -2.77
CA LYS A 38 -1.82 -3.16 -3.96
C LYS A 38 -0.36 -3.54 -4.25
N LYS A 39 0.57 -2.58 -4.25
CA LYS A 39 1.99 -2.85 -4.56
C LYS A 39 2.65 -3.66 -3.45
N LEU A 40 2.30 -3.44 -2.18
CA LEU A 40 2.80 -4.25 -1.06
C LEU A 40 2.33 -5.70 -1.17
N MET A 41 1.05 -5.94 -1.46
CA MET A 41 0.53 -7.30 -1.69
C MET A 41 1.15 -7.96 -2.92
N HIS A 42 1.34 -7.19 -4.00
CA HIS A 42 2.06 -7.69 -5.17
C HIS A 42 3.52 -8.06 -4.84
N GLN A 43 4.21 -7.25 -4.03
CA GLN A 43 5.58 -7.58 -3.59
C GLN A 43 5.61 -8.83 -2.71
N ALA A 44 4.63 -9.03 -1.83
CA ALA A 44 4.51 -10.27 -1.07
C ALA A 44 4.38 -11.50 -1.99
N ALA A 45 3.61 -11.39 -3.08
CA ALA A 45 3.54 -12.45 -4.09
C ALA A 45 4.88 -12.69 -4.80
N LEU A 46 5.60 -11.61 -5.17
CA LEU A 46 6.92 -11.71 -5.78
C LEU A 46 7.95 -12.34 -4.83
N LEU A 47 7.88 -12.04 -3.53
CA LEU A 47 8.74 -12.68 -2.53
C LEU A 47 8.50 -14.20 -2.45
N GLY A 48 7.26 -14.65 -2.59
CA GLY A 48 6.95 -16.07 -2.69
C GLY A 48 7.65 -16.73 -3.89
N GLN A 49 7.73 -16.06 -5.03
CA GLN A 49 8.49 -16.55 -6.18
C GLN A 49 10.01 -16.49 -5.93
N ALA A 50 10.50 -15.38 -5.37
CA ALA A 50 11.92 -15.20 -5.08
C ALA A 50 12.45 -16.28 -4.11
N LEU A 51 11.65 -16.69 -3.13
CA LEU A 51 11.99 -17.80 -2.23
C LEU A 51 12.16 -19.12 -2.97
N LYS A 52 11.29 -19.43 -3.94
CA LYS A 52 11.44 -20.62 -4.81
C LYS A 52 12.71 -20.54 -5.63
N ASP A 53 12.94 -19.40 -6.27
CA ASP A 53 14.11 -19.19 -7.13
C ASP A 53 15.42 -19.26 -6.32
N SER A 54 15.42 -18.81 -5.05
CA SER A 54 16.59 -18.78 -4.18
C SER A 54 17.30 -20.14 -4.03
N ARG A 55 16.56 -21.25 -4.15
CA ARG A 55 17.12 -22.61 -4.10
C ARG A 55 18.11 -22.88 -5.21
N ASN A 56 17.83 -22.38 -6.41
CA ASN A 56 18.72 -22.49 -7.56
C ASN A 56 19.98 -21.62 -7.39
N TYR A 57 19.94 -20.66 -6.47
CA TYR A 57 21.06 -19.80 -6.10
C TYR A 57 21.78 -20.27 -4.82
N GLY A 58 21.51 -21.49 -4.35
CA GLY A 58 22.24 -22.12 -3.24
C GLY A 58 21.66 -21.87 -1.84
N TRP A 59 20.53 -21.17 -1.73
CA TRP A 59 19.84 -20.98 -0.45
C TRP A 59 19.04 -22.25 -0.07
N LYS A 60 19.31 -22.81 1.10
CA LYS A 60 18.59 -23.97 1.63
C LYS A 60 17.38 -23.52 2.44
N VAL A 61 16.22 -23.45 1.79
CA VAL A 61 14.96 -23.02 2.40
C VAL A 61 13.98 -24.19 2.41
N GLU A 62 13.40 -24.49 3.58
CA GLU A 62 12.40 -25.55 3.75
C GLU A 62 11.15 -25.28 2.89
N ASP A 63 10.49 -26.34 2.43
CA ASP A 63 9.19 -26.25 1.76
C ASP A 63 8.11 -25.97 2.81
N THR A 64 7.44 -24.82 2.68
CA THR A 64 6.18 -24.51 3.39
C THR A 64 4.97 -25.04 2.64
#